data_AF-A0A970YDC0-F1
#
_entry.id   AF-A0A970YDC0-F1
#
_cell.length_a   1.000
_cell.length_b   1.000
_cell.length_c   1.000
_cell.angle_alpha   90.00
_cell.angle_beta   90.00
_cell.angle_gamma   90.00
#
_symmetry.space_group_name_H-M   'P 1'
#
loop_
_entity.id
_entity.type
_entity.pdbx_description
1 polymer ?
#
loop_
_entity_poly.entity_id
_entity_poly.type
_entity_poly.pdbx_seq_one_letter_code
_entity_poly.pdbx_strand_id
1 'polypeptide(L)'
;MAAGGQLHLPTATFEELCALPGVGPALARRILDYRLCQPLAAVDDLAAVPGMTAALLARLRGHLSVEGPDCVPPGESPPAPEAESPPEGGTSGAAPAPSEAGPGERPTAFSADENWPRSYGGVNPAVLFGEAETALVTDSPAPDEAATALDRGRAALLVGSGALLGTLLTLSLLYTLNQGLYYVPRQEWERAVVQPLATMEAETAALGARVEHLEAATTAFESSLAATDRRVQALEDASTQVEELQASLDTIQSDVEAVQTRVDQFGSFLEGVRSALEDLVP
;
A
#
# COMPACT_ATOMS: atom_id res chain seq x y z
N MET A 1 19.55 -32.09 1.20
CA MET A 1 18.87 -32.57 2.42
C MET A 1 17.88 -31.50 2.81
N ALA A 2 16.57 -31.79 2.78
CA ALA A 2 15.58 -30.86 3.34
C ALA A 2 15.57 -31.03 4.86
N ALA A 3 15.76 -29.95 5.61
CA ALA A 3 15.74 -29.99 7.06
C ALA A 3 14.32 -30.32 7.55
N GLY A 4 14.20 -31.35 8.40
CA GLY A 4 12.92 -31.83 8.94
C GLY A 4 12.36 -30.94 10.06
N GLY A 5 12.27 -29.63 9.85
CA GLY A 5 11.51 -28.73 10.71
C GLY A 5 10.07 -28.64 10.20
N GLN A 6 9.09 -28.74 11.10
CA GLN A 6 7.72 -28.34 10.77
C GLN A 6 7.69 -26.81 10.63
N LEU A 7 7.26 -26.33 9.47
CA LEU A 7 7.15 -24.92 9.20
C LEU A 7 5.89 -24.35 9.88
N HIS A 8 6.07 -23.29 10.66
CA HIS A 8 5.00 -22.69 11.47
C HIS A 8 4.13 -21.75 10.63
N LEU A 9 2.89 -22.14 10.35
CA LEU A 9 2.03 -21.47 9.35
C LEU A 9 1.81 -19.97 9.58
N PRO A 10 1.48 -19.48 10.79
CA PRO A 10 1.20 -18.07 11.00
C PRO A 10 2.40 -17.16 10.69
N THR A 11 3.62 -17.63 11.01
CA THR A 11 4.86 -16.84 10.97
C THR A 11 5.76 -17.13 9.76
N ALA A 12 5.48 -18.19 9.00
CA ALA A 12 6.33 -18.60 7.88
C ALA A 12 6.48 -17.51 6.80
N THR A 13 7.73 -17.26 6.39
CA THR A 13 8.12 -16.28 5.38
C THR A 13 7.89 -16.80 3.95
N PHE A 14 7.99 -15.90 2.96
CA PHE A 14 7.82 -16.25 1.54
C PHE A 14 8.80 -17.34 1.06
N GLU A 15 10.07 -17.26 1.48
CA GLU A 15 11.10 -18.21 1.06
C GLU A 15 10.88 -19.60 1.67
N GLU A 16 10.50 -19.66 2.95
CA GLU A 16 10.18 -20.91 3.64
C GLU A 16 8.94 -21.60 3.03
N LEU A 17 7.92 -20.82 2.64
CA LEU A 17 6.78 -21.35 1.90
C LEU A 17 7.19 -21.90 0.53
N CYS A 18 8.09 -21.22 -0.20
CA CYS A 18 8.61 -21.70 -1.49
C CYS A 18 9.50 -22.94 -1.37
N ALA A 19 10.08 -23.20 -0.19
CA ALA A 19 10.89 -24.39 0.07
C ALA A 19 10.04 -25.67 0.26
N LEU A 20 8.71 -25.54 0.40
CA LEU A 20 7.80 -26.67 0.57
C LEU A 20 7.59 -27.47 -0.73
N PRO A 21 7.54 -28.82 -0.67
CA PRO A 21 7.44 -29.66 -1.85
C PRO A 21 6.10 -29.49 -2.58
N GLY A 22 6.13 -28.77 -3.70
CA GLY A 22 4.96 -28.50 -4.55
C GLY A 22 4.35 -27.11 -4.37
N VAL A 23 4.86 -26.28 -3.46
CA VAL A 23 4.45 -24.88 -3.31
C VAL A 23 5.34 -23.99 -4.17
N GLY A 24 4.82 -23.55 -5.32
CA GLY A 24 5.51 -22.57 -6.16
C GLY A 24 5.36 -21.13 -5.62
N PRO A 25 6.17 -20.17 -6.12
CA PRO A 25 6.13 -18.77 -5.66
C PRO A 25 4.75 -18.10 -5.83
N ALA A 26 4.01 -18.49 -6.88
CA ALA A 26 2.64 -18.02 -7.09
C ALA A 26 1.65 -18.54 -6.02
N LEU A 27 1.91 -19.71 -5.42
CA LEU A 27 1.08 -20.29 -4.37
C LEU A 27 1.52 -19.82 -2.98
N ALA A 28 2.84 -19.67 -2.75
CA ALA A 28 3.38 -19.04 -1.54
C ALA A 28 2.83 -17.61 -1.34
N ARG A 29 2.77 -16.79 -2.42
CA ARG A 29 2.19 -15.45 -2.35
C ARG A 29 0.71 -15.48 -1.97
N ARG A 30 -0.08 -16.37 -2.57
CA ARG A 30 -1.50 -16.55 -2.23
C ARG A 30 -1.73 -17.01 -0.78
N ILE A 31 -0.83 -17.80 -0.20
CA ILE A 31 -0.89 -18.17 1.22
C ILE A 31 -0.66 -16.93 2.10
N LEU A 32 0.27 -16.06 1.74
CA LEU A 32 0.49 -14.79 2.46
C LEU A 32 -0.71 -13.84 2.31
N ASP A 33 -1.23 -13.69 1.09
CA ASP A 33 -2.42 -12.87 0.82
C ASP A 33 -3.64 -13.39 1.62
N TYR A 34 -3.82 -14.70 1.73
CA TYR A 34 -4.90 -15.32 2.51
C TYR A 34 -4.80 -15.00 4.02
N ARG A 35 -3.59 -14.95 4.60
CA ARG A 35 -3.40 -14.57 6.02
C ARG A 35 -3.87 -13.16 6.34
N LEU A 36 -3.87 -12.25 5.36
CA LEU A 36 -4.37 -10.88 5.54
C LEU A 36 -5.90 -10.82 5.66
N CYS A 37 -6.60 -11.83 5.14
CA CYS A 37 -8.06 -11.90 5.16
C CYS A 37 -8.59 -12.86 6.25
N GLN A 38 -7.87 -13.94 6.56
CA GLN A 38 -8.30 -14.93 7.55
C GLN A 38 -7.09 -15.53 8.28
N PRO A 39 -7.09 -15.57 9.63
CA PRO A 39 -6.03 -16.25 10.37
C PRO A 39 -6.08 -17.76 10.12
N LEU A 40 -4.92 -18.36 9.84
CA LEU A 40 -4.76 -19.81 9.67
C LEU A 40 -4.71 -20.46 11.07
N ALA A 41 -5.84 -21.01 11.52
CA ALA A 41 -5.98 -21.69 12.80
C ALA A 41 -5.80 -23.21 12.67
N ALA A 42 -6.01 -23.76 11.47
CA ALA A 42 -5.76 -25.16 11.14
C ALA A 42 -4.99 -25.29 9.82
N VAL A 43 -4.27 -26.40 9.66
CA VAL A 43 -3.63 -26.76 8.37
C VAL A 43 -4.68 -26.98 7.27
N ASP A 44 -5.91 -27.33 7.66
CA ASP A 44 -7.04 -27.52 6.74
C ASP A 44 -7.61 -26.22 6.19
N ASP A 45 -7.38 -25.06 6.84
CA ASP A 45 -7.79 -23.74 6.32
C ASP A 45 -7.09 -23.41 4.99
N LEU A 46 -5.90 -23.98 4.76
CA LEU A 46 -5.20 -23.87 3.49
C LEU A 46 -5.99 -24.45 2.30
N ALA A 47 -7.00 -25.29 2.53
CA ALA A 47 -7.88 -25.80 1.48
C ALA A 47 -8.72 -24.70 0.81
N ALA A 48 -8.96 -23.58 1.50
CA ALA A 48 -9.68 -22.43 0.94
C ALA A 48 -8.79 -21.53 0.05
N VAL A 49 -7.48 -21.72 0.04
CA VAL A 49 -6.55 -20.93 -0.78
C VAL A 49 -6.69 -21.32 -2.26
N PRO A 50 -6.99 -20.37 -3.17
CA PRO A 50 -7.24 -20.68 -4.58
C PRO A 50 -6.01 -21.28 -5.27
N GLY A 51 -6.11 -22.55 -5.68
CA GLY A 51 -5.02 -23.34 -6.27
C GLY A 51 -4.40 -24.37 -5.33
N MET A 52 -4.79 -24.40 -4.05
CA MET A 52 -4.49 -25.55 -3.18
C MET A 52 -5.31 -26.76 -3.64
N THR A 53 -4.67 -27.92 -3.76
CA THR A 53 -5.34 -29.19 -4.09
C THR A 53 -5.26 -30.15 -2.91
N ALA A 54 -6.31 -30.95 -2.69
CA ALA A 54 -6.37 -31.88 -1.55
C ALA A 54 -5.18 -32.88 -1.53
N ALA A 55 -4.69 -33.30 -2.69
CA ALA A 55 -3.49 -34.13 -2.83
C ALA A 55 -2.19 -33.41 -2.44
N LEU A 56 -2.12 -32.07 -2.61
CA LEU A 56 -0.99 -31.25 -2.23
C LEU A 56 -1.02 -30.98 -0.71
N LEU A 57 -2.19 -30.61 -0.18
CA LEU A 57 -2.43 -30.43 1.25
C LEU A 57 -2.12 -31.72 2.05
N ALA A 58 -2.55 -32.89 1.56
CA ALA A 58 -2.22 -34.17 2.18
C ALA A 58 -0.72 -34.47 2.25
N ARG A 59 0.08 -33.98 1.29
CA ARG A 59 1.55 -34.08 1.31
C ARG A 59 2.20 -33.04 2.22
N LEU A 60 1.57 -31.88 2.42
CA LEU A 60 2.07 -30.82 3.28
C LEU A 60 1.75 -31.01 4.76
N ARG A 61 0.67 -31.71 5.13
CA ARG A 61 0.28 -31.94 6.55
C ARG A 61 1.41 -32.47 7.46
N GLY A 62 2.40 -33.19 6.91
CA GLY A 62 3.57 -33.66 7.68
C GLY A 62 4.71 -32.63 7.87
N HIS A 63 4.66 -31.49 7.17
CA HIS A 63 5.69 -30.46 7.14
C HIS A 63 5.23 -29.13 7.76
N LEU A 64 4.03 -29.09 8.32
CA LEU A 64 3.32 -27.87 8.71
C LEU A 64 2.83 -27.98 10.16
N SER A 65 3.05 -26.95 10.97
CA SER A 65 2.45 -26.82 12.31
C SER A 65 1.75 -25.47 12.47
N VAL A 66 0.73 -25.44 13.34
CA VAL A 66 -0.02 -24.23 13.72
C VAL A 66 0.04 -23.98 15.23
N GLU A 67 0.27 -25.03 16.04
CA GLU A 67 0.59 -24.89 17.46
C GLU A 67 2.10 -24.67 17.62
N GLY A 68 2.44 -23.60 18.34
CA GLY A 68 3.79 -23.38 18.87
C GLY A 68 4.04 -24.21 20.14
N PRO A 69 5.31 -24.47 20.50
CA PRO A 69 5.64 -25.21 21.71
C PRO A 69 5.24 -24.43 22.98
N ASP A 70 4.86 -25.20 24.00
CA ASP A 70 4.31 -24.80 25.29
C ASP A 70 4.85 -23.50 25.91
N CYS A 71 3.94 -22.64 26.39
CA CYS A 71 4.23 -21.73 27.49
C CYS A 71 3.14 -21.82 28.58
N VAL A 72 3.61 -22.17 29.77
CA VAL A 72 2.88 -22.64 30.97
C VAL A 72 1.94 -21.60 31.61
N PRO A 73 0.74 -21.99 32.10
CA PRO A 73 -0.04 -21.27 33.12
C PRO A 73 0.04 -21.95 34.52
N PRO A 74 -0.46 -21.36 35.63
CA PRO A 74 -0.75 -19.94 35.93
C PRO A 74 -0.06 -19.43 37.23
N GLY A 75 0.05 -18.11 37.44
CA GLY A 75 0.49 -17.54 38.73
C GLY A 75 0.33 -16.02 38.81
N GLU A 76 -0.37 -15.56 39.86
CA GLU A 76 -0.64 -14.17 40.28
C GLU A 76 -1.33 -13.17 39.33
N SER A 77 -2.45 -12.63 39.81
CA SER A 77 -3.23 -11.48 39.30
C SER A 77 -3.79 -10.69 40.50
N PRO A 78 -4.32 -9.44 40.34
CA PRO A 78 -4.08 -8.45 39.29
C PRO A 78 -3.43 -7.20 39.97
N PRO A 79 -4.05 -6.03 40.32
CA PRO A 79 -5.25 -5.31 39.87
C PRO A 79 -4.96 -3.91 39.22
N ALA A 80 -5.50 -3.66 38.03
CA ALA A 80 -5.85 -2.31 37.53
C ALA A 80 -7.06 -2.41 36.57
N PRO A 81 -7.97 -1.43 36.49
CA PRO A 81 -9.35 -1.68 36.08
C PRO A 81 -9.69 -1.38 34.61
N GLU A 82 -10.74 -2.09 34.16
CA GLU A 82 -11.81 -1.73 33.21
C GLU A 82 -11.65 -0.52 32.27
N ALA A 83 -11.55 -0.83 30.97
CA ALA A 83 -12.25 -0.16 29.86
C ALA A 83 -12.30 -1.16 28.68
N GLU A 84 -13.43 -1.84 28.47
CA GLU A 84 -14.42 -1.53 27.43
C GLU A 84 -13.89 -1.51 25.98
N SER A 85 -14.41 -2.42 25.16
CA SER A 85 -14.13 -2.60 23.74
C SER A 85 -14.64 -1.43 22.88
N PRO A 86 -14.03 -1.19 21.70
CA PRO A 86 -14.81 -1.42 20.47
C PRO A 86 -14.03 -2.12 19.33
N PRO A 87 -14.71 -2.56 18.25
CA PRO A 87 -14.15 -3.43 17.20
C PRO A 87 -13.81 -2.72 15.86
N GLU A 88 -13.05 -3.45 15.04
CA GLU A 88 -13.01 -3.48 13.55
C GLU A 88 -12.76 -2.20 12.70
N GLY A 89 -12.02 -2.40 11.60
CA GLY A 89 -12.14 -1.58 10.37
C GLY A 89 -10.81 -1.10 9.77
N GLY A 90 -10.68 -1.21 8.44
CA GLY A 90 -9.51 -0.72 7.67
C GLY A 90 -8.68 -1.85 7.06
N THR A 91 -9.06 -2.50 5.95
CA THR A 91 -9.04 -1.97 4.58
C THR A 91 -7.93 -0.96 4.31
N SER A 92 -6.94 -1.31 3.49
CA SER A 92 -6.15 -0.34 2.74
C SER A 92 -5.55 -0.96 1.48
N GLY A 93 -5.70 -0.25 0.36
CA GLY A 93 -4.52 0.24 -0.34
C GLY A 93 -3.81 -0.67 -1.33
N ALA A 94 -4.28 -0.56 -2.58
CA ALA A 94 -3.44 -0.23 -3.75
C ALA A 94 -2.45 -1.24 -4.38
N ALA A 95 -2.42 -1.21 -5.72
CA ALA A 95 -1.45 -1.88 -6.60
C ALA A 95 -0.12 -1.10 -6.69
N PRO A 96 0.94 -1.66 -7.33
CA PRO A 96 1.16 -1.33 -8.75
C PRO A 96 1.86 -2.39 -9.66
N ALA A 97 1.52 -2.37 -10.97
CA ALA A 97 2.29 -2.43 -12.26
C ALA A 97 3.68 -3.15 -12.39
N PRO A 98 4.29 -3.33 -13.62
CA PRO A 98 3.84 -3.23 -15.03
C PRO A 98 4.26 -4.45 -15.96
N SER A 99 4.30 -4.24 -17.30
CA SER A 99 4.79 -5.13 -18.43
C SER A 99 3.88 -6.29 -18.91
N GLU A 100 3.74 -6.61 -20.21
CA GLU A 100 4.29 -6.05 -21.47
C GLU A 100 3.44 -6.43 -22.74
N ALA A 101 3.77 -5.85 -23.91
CA ALA A 101 3.21 -5.94 -25.29
C ALA A 101 2.41 -7.21 -25.72
N GLY A 102 1.47 -7.20 -26.70
CA GLY A 102 0.96 -6.25 -27.73
C GLY A 102 0.16 -7.06 -28.79
N PRO A 103 -0.22 -6.57 -30.00
CA PRO A 103 -0.32 -5.21 -30.53
C PRO A 103 -1.79 -4.79 -30.87
N GLY A 104 -2.02 -3.50 -31.10
CA GLY A 104 -3.32 -2.95 -31.55
C GLY A 104 -3.24 -1.44 -31.68
N GLU A 105 -3.32 -0.94 -32.92
CA GLU A 105 -2.85 0.40 -33.28
C GLU A 105 -3.63 1.54 -32.62
N ARG A 106 -2.90 2.54 -32.12
CA ARG A 106 -3.48 3.86 -31.82
C ARG A 106 -3.64 4.62 -33.14
N PRO A 107 -4.71 5.40 -33.35
CA PRO A 107 -4.71 6.44 -34.37
C PRO A 107 -3.78 7.57 -33.92
N THR A 108 -2.48 7.42 -34.20
CA THR A 108 -1.52 8.52 -34.19
C THR A 108 -1.62 9.30 -35.48
N ALA A 109 -1.44 10.62 -35.37
CA ALA A 109 -1.21 11.55 -36.46
C ALA A 109 -2.37 11.77 -37.45
N PHE A 110 -2.77 13.04 -37.48
CA PHE A 110 -3.46 13.71 -38.57
C PHE A 110 -2.69 13.47 -39.90
N SER A 111 -3.19 12.56 -40.75
CA SER A 111 -2.68 12.36 -42.11
C SER A 111 -3.20 13.48 -43.03
N ALA A 112 -2.38 13.91 -44.00
CA ALA A 112 -2.67 15.05 -44.86
C ALA A 112 -3.68 14.76 -45.99
N ASP A 113 -4.32 13.60 -45.94
CA ASP A 113 -5.08 13.00 -47.03
C ASP A 113 -6.54 12.87 -46.59
N GLU A 114 -7.45 13.34 -47.46
CA GLU A 114 -8.91 13.17 -47.39
C GLU A 114 -9.68 13.89 -46.25
N ASN A 115 -10.13 15.10 -46.61
CA ASN A 115 -11.48 15.59 -46.33
C ASN A 115 -11.86 15.80 -44.85
N TRP A 116 -11.15 16.73 -44.20
CA TRP A 116 -11.72 17.51 -43.09
C TRP A 116 -13.13 18.00 -43.46
N PRO A 117 -14.17 17.83 -42.61
CA PRO A 117 -15.49 18.36 -42.86
C PRO A 117 -15.41 19.88 -42.94
N ARG A 118 -15.39 20.40 -44.16
CA ARG A 118 -15.32 21.84 -44.44
C ARG A 118 -16.45 22.53 -43.69
N SER A 119 -16.03 23.54 -42.92
CA SER A 119 -16.77 24.76 -42.57
C SER A 119 -18.21 24.86 -43.07
N TYR A 120 -19.13 25.24 -42.18
CA TYR A 120 -20.35 25.98 -42.52
C TYR A 120 -20.08 26.96 -43.67
N GLY A 121 -20.53 26.59 -44.87
CA GLY A 121 -20.00 27.17 -46.11
C GLY A 121 -20.40 26.36 -47.35
N GLY A 122 -21.62 25.81 -47.34
CA GLY A 122 -22.18 24.96 -48.40
C GLY A 122 -23.59 25.36 -48.84
N VAL A 123 -24.08 26.53 -48.42
CA VAL A 123 -25.31 27.13 -48.95
C VAL A 123 -24.89 28.23 -49.91
N ASN A 124 -25.23 28.07 -51.19
CA ASN A 124 -25.02 29.09 -52.20
C ASN A 124 -25.86 30.34 -51.81
N PRO A 125 -25.28 31.54 -51.64
CA PRO A 125 -26.01 32.69 -51.07
C PRO A 125 -27.24 33.12 -51.87
N ALA A 126 -27.31 32.79 -53.16
CA ALA A 126 -28.50 32.95 -54.02
C ALA A 126 -29.75 32.17 -53.53
N VAL A 127 -29.58 31.19 -52.63
CA VAL A 127 -30.69 30.41 -52.02
C VAL A 127 -31.22 31.09 -50.75
N LEU A 128 -30.43 31.93 -50.08
CA LEU A 128 -30.83 32.62 -48.84
C LEU A 128 -31.47 33.99 -49.09
N PHE A 129 -31.04 34.69 -50.14
CA PHE A 129 -31.66 35.93 -50.61
C PHE A 129 -31.94 35.78 -52.09
N GLY A 130 -33.21 35.52 -52.42
CA GLY A 130 -33.63 35.27 -53.80
C GLY A 130 -33.52 36.52 -54.66
N GLU A 131 -32.58 36.51 -55.60
CA GLU A 131 -32.57 37.41 -56.75
C GLU A 131 -32.99 36.65 -58.01
N ALA A 132 -33.76 37.32 -58.86
CA ALA A 132 -34.49 36.68 -59.95
C ALA A 132 -33.64 36.56 -61.22
N GLU A 133 -33.39 35.33 -61.66
CA GLU A 133 -32.92 35.09 -63.04
C GLU A 133 -34.11 34.68 -63.93
N THR A 134 -34.46 35.59 -64.84
CA THR A 134 -35.51 35.42 -65.82
C THR A 134 -35.08 34.49 -66.95
N ALA A 135 -35.56 33.24 -66.93
CA ALA A 135 -35.51 32.36 -68.10
C ALA A 135 -36.79 32.55 -68.95
N LEU A 136 -36.60 32.89 -70.23
CA LEU A 136 -37.65 33.39 -71.11
C LEU A 136 -38.27 32.28 -71.99
N VAL A 137 -39.61 32.22 -72.03
CA VAL A 137 -40.45 31.73 -73.16
C VAL A 137 -40.28 30.27 -73.64
N THR A 138 -41.37 29.51 -73.57
CA THR A 138 -42.05 28.97 -74.78
C THR A 138 -43.58 29.04 -74.59
N ASP A 139 -44.29 28.86 -75.70
CA ASP A 139 -45.68 29.27 -75.95
C ASP A 139 -46.76 28.24 -75.53
N SER A 140 -47.96 28.75 -75.20
CA SER A 140 -49.28 28.10 -75.21
C SER A 140 -49.62 26.96 -74.23
N PRO A 141 -50.93 26.70 -73.95
CA PRO A 141 -52.09 27.60 -73.95
C PRO A 141 -52.79 27.63 -72.57
N ALA A 142 -54.02 28.16 -72.51
CA ALA A 142 -54.77 28.42 -71.27
C ALA A 142 -54.99 27.19 -70.36
N PRO A 143 -55.13 27.38 -69.03
CA PRO A 143 -55.43 26.28 -68.10
C PRO A 143 -56.89 25.83 -68.21
N ASP A 144 -57.12 24.60 -68.67
CA ASP A 144 -58.42 23.94 -68.50
C ASP A 144 -58.68 23.66 -67.01
N GLU A 145 -59.80 24.17 -66.50
CA GLU A 145 -60.22 24.07 -65.10
C GLU A 145 -60.71 22.64 -64.72
N ALA A 146 -59.83 21.64 -64.73
CA ALA A 146 -60.26 20.23 -64.62
C ALA A 146 -59.34 19.27 -63.84
N ALA A 147 -58.87 19.61 -62.61
CA ALA A 147 -58.24 18.60 -61.74
C ALA A 147 -58.21 18.84 -60.19
N THR A 148 -58.76 19.93 -59.62
CA THR A 148 -58.59 20.20 -58.16
C THR A 148 -59.87 20.48 -57.38
N ALA A 149 -60.95 19.76 -57.69
CA ALA A 149 -62.05 19.55 -56.74
C ALA A 149 -61.70 18.47 -55.69
N LEU A 150 -60.52 18.57 -55.06
CA LEU A 150 -60.24 17.79 -53.86
C LEU A 150 -61.09 18.40 -52.74
N ASP A 151 -62.26 17.80 -52.53
CA ASP A 151 -63.31 18.22 -51.60
C ASP A 151 -62.74 18.90 -50.35
N ARG A 152 -63.25 20.09 -50.00
CA ARG A 152 -62.63 20.99 -49.01
C ARG A 152 -62.47 20.31 -47.64
N GLY A 153 -63.33 19.33 -47.32
CA GLY A 153 -63.18 18.45 -46.16
C GLY A 153 -61.98 17.49 -46.23
N ARG A 154 -61.66 16.92 -47.40
CA ARG A 154 -60.46 16.08 -47.60
C ARG A 154 -59.17 16.89 -47.50
N ALA A 155 -59.14 18.09 -48.04
CA ALA A 155 -58.00 19.00 -47.88
C ALA A 155 -57.78 19.37 -46.40
N ALA A 156 -58.85 19.68 -45.65
CA ALA A 156 -58.78 19.95 -44.21
C ALA A 156 -58.30 18.73 -43.40
N LEU A 157 -58.74 17.52 -43.75
CA LEU A 157 -58.28 16.28 -43.11
C LEU A 157 -56.78 16.02 -43.32
N LEU A 158 -56.27 16.26 -44.54
CA LEU A 158 -54.83 16.11 -44.81
C LEU A 158 -54.00 17.11 -44.00
N VAL A 159 -54.38 18.39 -43.97
CA VAL A 159 -53.68 19.42 -43.17
C VAL A 159 -53.74 19.09 -41.67
N GLY A 160 -54.90 18.67 -41.15
CA GLY A 160 -55.06 18.26 -39.76
C GLY A 160 -54.21 17.04 -39.40
N SER A 161 -54.16 16.04 -40.29
CA SER A 161 -53.31 14.85 -40.10
C SER A 161 -51.81 15.18 -40.10
N GLY A 162 -51.37 16.12 -40.95
CA GLY A 162 -49.99 16.60 -40.98
C GLY A 162 -49.58 17.33 -39.70
N ALA A 163 -50.48 18.16 -39.15
CA ALA A 163 -50.26 18.81 -37.86
C ALA A 163 -50.16 17.79 -36.70
N LEU A 164 -51.03 16.77 -36.68
CA LEU A 164 -50.98 15.69 -35.69
C LEU A 164 -49.73 14.80 -35.82
N LEU A 165 -49.28 14.51 -37.05
CA LEU A 165 -48.04 13.78 -37.28
C LEU A 165 -46.82 14.62 -36.86
N GLY A 166 -46.84 15.94 -37.07
CA GLY A 166 -45.79 16.86 -36.62
C GLY A 166 -45.69 16.96 -35.10
N THR A 167 -46.82 17.02 -34.38
CA THR A 167 -46.82 16.99 -32.91
C THR A 167 -46.39 15.64 -32.36
N LEU A 168 -46.79 14.53 -32.97
CA LEU A 168 -46.32 13.19 -32.59
C LEU A 168 -44.83 13.00 -32.87
N LEU A 169 -44.30 13.51 -33.99
CA LEU A 169 -42.87 13.46 -34.31
C LEU A 169 -42.03 14.27 -33.31
N THR A 170 -42.48 15.48 -32.95
CA THR A 170 -41.79 16.32 -31.96
C THR A 170 -41.88 15.73 -30.55
N LEU A 171 -43.04 15.18 -30.14
CA LEU A 171 -43.19 14.43 -28.89
C LEU A 171 -42.29 13.18 -28.87
N SER A 172 -42.18 12.45 -29.98
CA SER A 172 -41.27 11.31 -30.09
C SER A 172 -39.82 11.74 -29.97
N LEU A 173 -39.40 12.83 -30.64
CA LEU A 173 -38.04 13.35 -30.56
C LEU A 173 -37.69 13.81 -29.14
N LEU A 174 -38.61 14.52 -28.48
CA LEU A 174 -38.50 14.90 -27.05
C LEU A 174 -38.39 13.66 -26.14
N TYR A 175 -39.18 12.61 -26.40
CA TYR A 175 -39.11 11.37 -25.64
C TYR A 175 -37.76 10.66 -25.80
N THR A 176 -37.23 10.56 -27.03
CA THR A 176 -35.91 9.94 -27.29
C THR A 176 -34.78 10.75 -26.66
N LEU A 177 -34.82 12.09 -26.76
CA LEU A 177 -33.83 12.97 -26.13
C LEU A 177 -33.87 12.87 -24.60
N ASN A 178 -35.07 12.79 -24.01
CA ASN A 178 -35.25 12.66 -22.57
C ASN A 178 -34.82 11.26 -22.06
N GLN A 179 -35.05 10.18 -22.83
CA GLN A 179 -34.51 8.86 -22.51
C GLN A 179 -32.98 8.77 -22.65
N GLY A 180 -32.38 9.52 -23.59
CA GLY A 180 -30.93 9.59 -23.75
C GLY A 180 -30.20 10.26 -22.58
N LEU A 181 -30.90 11.10 -21.81
CA LEU A 181 -30.40 11.69 -20.57
C LEU A 181 -30.56 10.69 -19.42
N TYR A 182 -29.62 9.74 -19.31
CA TYR A 182 -29.54 8.82 -18.18
C TYR A 182 -29.27 9.59 -16.88
N TYR A 183 -30.35 9.96 -16.18
CA TYR A 183 -30.28 10.62 -14.89
C TYR A 183 -29.84 9.59 -13.83
N VAL A 184 -28.54 9.51 -13.57
CA VAL A 184 -27.99 8.74 -12.44
C VAL A 184 -28.63 9.28 -11.17
N PRO A 185 -29.43 8.50 -10.42
CA PRO A 185 -30.04 8.98 -9.20
C PRO A 185 -28.96 9.38 -8.21
N ARG A 186 -29.17 10.49 -7.49
CA ARG A 186 -28.17 11.11 -6.62
C ARG A 186 -27.49 10.14 -5.65
N GLN A 187 -28.22 9.13 -5.14
CA GLN A 187 -27.69 8.09 -4.26
C GLN A 187 -26.63 7.19 -4.92
N GLU A 188 -26.76 6.89 -6.21
CA GLU A 188 -25.73 6.13 -6.95
C GLU A 188 -24.49 6.98 -7.16
N TRP A 189 -24.64 8.28 -7.42
CA TRP A 189 -23.52 9.22 -7.55
C TRP A 189 -22.76 9.40 -6.22
N GLU A 190 -23.48 9.49 -5.10
CA GLU A 190 -22.91 9.55 -3.75
C GLU A 190 -22.11 8.27 -3.42
N ARG A 191 -22.61 7.09 -3.81
CA ARG A 191 -21.87 5.81 -3.63
C ARG A 191 -20.69 5.64 -4.60
N ALA A 192 -20.85 6.02 -5.86
CA ALA A 192 -19.84 5.77 -6.90
C ALA A 192 -18.68 6.79 -6.87
N VAL A 193 -18.90 8.00 -6.31
CA VAL A 193 -17.93 9.09 -6.32
C VAL A 193 -17.56 9.54 -4.91
N VAL A 194 -18.53 9.87 -4.06
CA VAL A 194 -18.25 10.49 -2.76
C VAL A 194 -17.68 9.48 -1.76
N GLN A 195 -18.20 8.25 -1.71
CA GLN A 195 -17.63 7.20 -0.85
C GLN A 195 -16.17 6.84 -1.22
N PRO A 196 -15.82 6.56 -2.51
CA PRO A 196 -14.43 6.33 -2.90
C PRO A 196 -13.50 7.50 -2.59
N LEU A 197 -13.92 8.75 -2.81
CA LEU A 197 -13.11 9.92 -2.48
C LEU A 197 -12.80 10.00 -0.97
N ALA A 198 -13.80 9.76 -0.11
CA ALA A 198 -13.59 9.71 1.34
C ALA A 198 -12.65 8.56 1.75
N THR A 199 -12.72 7.39 1.09
CA THR A 199 -11.77 6.29 1.36
C THR A 199 -10.35 6.60 0.87
N MET A 200 -10.19 7.29 -0.25
CA MET A 200 -8.88 7.72 -0.75
C MET A 200 -8.24 8.77 0.18
N GLU A 201 -9.04 9.70 0.73
CA GLU A 201 -8.58 10.67 1.72
C GLU A 201 -8.16 9.99 3.04
N ALA A 202 -8.92 8.99 3.50
CA ALA A 202 -8.53 8.18 4.66
C ALA A 202 -7.23 7.37 4.39
N GLU A 203 -7.07 6.81 3.18
CA GLU A 203 -5.84 6.12 2.79
C GLU A 203 -4.63 7.07 2.73
N THR A 204 -4.77 8.29 2.20
CA THR A 204 -3.65 9.27 2.20
C THR A 204 -3.29 9.73 3.60
N ALA A 205 -4.27 9.93 4.50
CA ALA A 205 -4.00 10.21 5.91
C ALA A 205 -3.27 9.04 6.61
N ALA A 206 -3.68 7.80 6.34
CA ALA A 206 -3.01 6.60 6.87
C ALA A 206 -1.59 6.44 6.31
N LEU A 207 -1.33 6.77 5.03
CA LEU A 207 0.02 6.82 4.49
C LEU A 207 0.87 7.89 5.19
N GLY A 208 0.31 9.08 5.46
CA GLY A 208 0.98 10.15 6.20
C GLY A 208 1.45 9.69 7.58
N ALA A 209 0.54 9.10 8.38
CA ALA A 209 0.87 8.56 9.70
C ALA A 209 1.93 7.44 9.65
N ARG A 210 1.93 6.62 8.59
CA ARG A 210 2.97 5.59 8.38
C ARG A 210 4.34 6.19 8.06
N VAL A 211 4.40 7.30 7.33
CA VAL A 211 5.66 8.02 7.07
C VAL A 211 6.20 8.65 8.36
N GLU A 212 5.35 9.34 9.13
CA GLU A 212 5.72 9.90 10.44
C GLU A 212 6.25 8.81 11.39
N HIS A 213 5.63 7.63 11.41
CA HIS A 213 6.12 6.50 12.20
C HIS A 213 7.49 5.97 11.71
N LEU A 214 7.76 5.97 10.39
CA LEU A 214 9.07 5.60 9.85
C LEU A 214 10.15 6.63 10.17
N GLU A 215 9.83 7.92 10.16
CA GLU A 215 10.74 9.00 10.59
C GLU A 215 11.05 8.90 12.10
N ALA A 216 10.03 8.65 12.93
CA ALA A 216 10.20 8.37 14.35
C ALA A 216 11.04 7.11 14.61
N ALA A 217 10.83 6.03 13.86
CA ALA A 217 11.64 4.81 13.95
C ALA A 217 13.09 5.05 13.51
N THR A 218 13.32 5.88 12.49
CA THR A 218 14.66 6.21 12.00
C THR A 218 15.45 7.05 13.02
N THR A 219 14.82 8.07 13.60
CA THR A 219 15.45 8.87 14.67
C THR A 219 15.69 8.06 15.95
N ALA A 220 14.79 7.13 16.30
CA ALA A 220 15.01 6.18 17.38
C ALA A 220 16.21 5.25 17.09
N PHE A 221 16.35 4.75 15.86
CA PHE A 221 17.48 3.91 15.45
C PHE A 221 18.82 4.67 15.50
N GLU A 222 18.85 5.92 15.03
CA GLU A 222 20.02 6.80 15.15
C GLU A 222 20.39 7.05 16.63
N SER A 223 19.41 7.29 17.48
CA SER A 223 19.63 7.44 18.93
C SER A 223 20.21 6.16 19.57
N SER A 224 19.81 4.98 19.07
CA SER A 224 20.33 3.68 19.50
C SER A 224 21.78 3.47 19.04
N LEU A 225 22.13 3.87 17.81
CA LEU A 225 23.51 3.83 17.31
C LEU A 225 24.43 4.73 18.16
N ALA A 226 23.98 5.95 18.46
CA ALA A 226 24.70 6.85 19.37
C ALA A 226 24.78 6.29 20.81
N ALA A 227 23.81 5.48 21.25
CA ALA A 227 23.88 4.81 22.55
C ALA A 227 24.86 3.62 22.55
N THR A 228 25.01 2.91 21.43
CA THR A 228 26.06 1.88 21.28
C THR A 228 27.45 2.49 21.20
N ASP A 229 27.61 3.63 20.53
CA ASP A 229 28.91 4.30 20.40
C ASP A 229 29.44 4.78 21.77
N ARG A 230 28.58 5.42 22.58
CA ARG A 230 28.88 5.76 23.98
C ARG A 230 29.22 4.55 24.85
N ARG A 231 28.64 3.37 24.56
CA ARG A 231 28.97 2.12 25.27
C ARG A 231 30.34 1.57 24.88
N VAL A 232 30.75 1.72 23.62
CA VAL A 232 32.11 1.37 23.18
C VAL A 232 33.12 2.29 23.84
N GLN A 233 32.90 3.60 23.82
CA GLN A 233 33.79 4.57 24.46
C GLN A 233 33.91 4.32 25.99
N ALA A 234 32.81 3.98 26.67
CA ALA A 234 32.84 3.61 28.08
C ALA A 234 33.64 2.32 28.38
N LEU A 235 33.78 1.39 27.41
CA LEU A 235 34.66 0.22 27.54
C LEU A 235 36.14 0.60 27.36
N GLU A 236 36.46 1.55 26.48
CA GLU A 236 37.82 2.09 26.31
C GLU A 236 38.26 2.87 27.55
N ASP A 237 37.39 3.72 28.10
CA ASP A 237 37.61 4.43 29.36
C ASP A 237 37.81 3.44 30.52
N ALA A 238 37.00 2.38 30.61
CA ALA A 238 37.14 1.33 31.62
C ALA A 238 38.45 0.53 31.47
N SER A 239 38.91 0.25 30.24
CA SER A 239 40.22 -0.36 29.99
C SER A 239 41.35 0.52 30.50
N THR A 240 41.28 1.83 30.22
CA THR A 240 42.25 2.82 30.70
C THR A 240 42.28 2.90 32.22
N GLN A 241 41.12 2.83 32.89
CA GLN A 241 41.04 2.76 34.36
C GLN A 241 41.67 1.48 34.93
N VAL A 242 41.57 0.34 34.23
CA VAL A 242 42.23 -0.89 34.66
C VAL A 242 43.76 -0.78 34.56
N GLU A 243 44.29 -0.13 33.52
CA GLU A 243 45.73 0.16 33.41
C GLU A 243 46.22 1.11 34.53
N GLU A 244 45.45 2.16 34.85
CA GLU A 244 45.76 3.07 35.97
C GLU A 244 45.72 2.35 37.33
N LEU A 245 44.74 1.48 37.56
CA LEU A 245 44.66 0.65 38.77
C LEU A 245 45.80 -0.36 38.88
N GLN A 246 46.29 -0.91 37.77
CA GLN A 246 47.49 -1.75 37.75
C GLN A 246 48.74 -0.95 38.13
N ALA A 247 48.94 0.22 37.53
CA ALA A 247 50.06 1.11 37.89
C ALA A 247 50.01 1.55 39.37
N SER A 248 48.82 1.79 39.92
CA SER A 248 48.61 2.05 41.34
C SER A 248 48.98 0.85 42.21
N LEU A 249 48.60 -0.37 41.80
CA LEU A 249 48.94 -1.60 42.51
C LEU A 249 50.45 -1.85 42.52
N ASP A 250 51.14 -1.65 41.40
CA ASP A 250 52.60 -1.78 41.30
C ASP A 250 53.31 -0.75 42.20
N THR A 251 52.79 0.48 42.26
CA THR A 251 53.28 1.52 43.17
C THR A 251 53.13 1.09 44.64
N ILE A 252 51.97 0.53 45.02
CA ILE A 252 51.71 0.02 46.37
C ILE A 252 52.64 -1.16 46.71
N GLN A 253 52.92 -2.05 45.76
CA GLN A 253 53.87 -3.15 45.98
C GLN A 253 55.30 -2.61 46.24
N SER A 254 55.76 -1.65 45.44
CA SER A 254 57.05 -0.98 45.63
C SER A 254 57.14 -0.27 47.00
N ASP A 255 56.07 0.41 47.42
CA ASP A 255 56.02 1.06 48.74
C ASP A 255 56.08 0.03 49.88
N VAL A 256 55.42 -1.12 49.74
CA VAL A 256 55.48 -2.22 50.72
C VAL A 256 56.90 -2.81 50.83
N GLU A 257 57.59 -3.05 49.71
CA GLU A 257 58.99 -3.51 49.72
C GLU A 257 59.93 -2.48 50.37
N ALA A 258 59.72 -1.19 50.10
CA ALA A 258 60.47 -0.10 50.71
C ALA A 258 60.23 0.00 52.23
N VAL A 259 59.01 -0.27 52.70
CA VAL A 259 58.68 -0.35 54.13
C VAL A 259 59.32 -1.58 54.78
N GLN A 260 59.25 -2.77 54.15
CA GLN A 260 59.90 -3.99 54.65
C GLN A 260 61.42 -3.79 54.80
N THR A 261 62.08 -3.26 53.75
CA THR A 261 63.50 -2.93 53.78
C THR A 261 63.87 -2.00 54.94
N ARG A 262 63.00 -1.03 55.25
CA ARG A 262 63.20 -0.10 56.38
C ARG A 262 63.02 -0.77 57.74
N VAL A 263 62.10 -1.73 57.85
CA VAL A 263 61.91 -2.56 59.05
C VAL A 263 63.12 -3.46 59.29
N ASP A 264 63.66 -4.10 58.24
CA ASP A 264 64.87 -4.92 58.35
C ASP A 264 66.10 -4.10 58.76
N GLN A 265 66.28 -2.92 58.17
CA GLN A 265 67.31 -1.96 58.60
C GLN A 265 67.14 -1.56 60.07
N PHE A 266 65.91 -1.26 60.51
CA PHE A 266 65.64 -0.94 61.92
C PHE A 266 65.91 -2.13 62.85
N GLY A 267 65.60 -3.35 62.43
CA GLY A 267 65.97 -4.58 63.14
C GLY A 267 67.49 -4.72 63.30
N SER A 268 68.26 -4.52 62.24
CA SER A 268 69.73 -4.54 62.28
C SER A 268 70.33 -3.42 63.15
N PHE A 269 69.67 -2.25 63.19
CA PHE A 269 70.05 -1.15 64.08
C PHE A 269 69.81 -1.52 65.56
N LEU A 270 68.64 -2.10 65.88
CA LEU A 270 68.35 -2.56 67.24
C LEU A 270 69.32 -3.68 67.69
N GLU A 271 69.71 -4.56 66.78
CA GLU A 271 70.72 -5.59 67.04
C GLU A 271 72.10 -4.98 67.37
N GLY A 272 72.52 -3.97 66.60
CA GLY A 272 73.75 -3.23 66.88
C GLY A 272 73.72 -2.51 68.24
N VAL A 273 72.58 -1.90 68.60
CA VAL A 273 72.36 -1.29 69.92
C VAL A 273 72.41 -2.33 71.04
N ARG A 274 71.83 -3.53 70.83
CA ARG A 274 71.90 -4.64 71.79
C ARG A 274 73.34 -5.10 72.01
N SER A 275 74.08 -5.38 70.93
CA SER A 275 75.48 -5.82 71.00
C SER A 275 76.37 -4.79 71.72
N ALA A 276 76.18 -3.50 71.46
CA ALA A 276 76.95 -2.43 72.11
C ALA A 276 76.63 -2.27 73.62
N LEU A 277 75.44 -2.66 74.06
CA LEU A 277 75.09 -2.70 75.50
C LEU A 277 75.68 -3.94 76.18
N GLU A 278 75.71 -5.07 75.50
CA GLU A 278 76.24 -6.35 76.00
C GLU A 278 77.77 -6.26 76.20
N ASP A 279 78.48 -5.60 75.28
CA ASP A 279 79.93 -5.32 75.37
C ASP A 279 80.30 -4.29 76.47
N LEU A 280 79.30 -3.59 77.03
CA LEU A 280 79.48 -2.59 78.10
C LEU A 280 79.26 -3.17 79.52
N VAL A 281 78.90 -4.45 79.64
CA VAL A 281 78.67 -5.16 80.91
C VAL A 281 79.80 -6.17 81.13
N PRO A 282 80.83 -5.84 81.94
CA PRO A 282 81.98 -6.72 82.21
C PRO A 282 81.71 -7.81 83.28
#